data_AF-A0A9J5X1P7-F1
#
_entry.id   AF-A0A9J5X1P7-F1
#
_cell.length_a   1.000
_cell.length_b   1.000
_cell.length_c   1.000
_cell.angle_alpha   90.00
_cell.angle_beta   90.00
_cell.angle_gamma   90.00
#
_symmetry.space_group_name_H-M   'P 1'
#
loop_
_entity.id
_entity.type
_entity.pdbx_description
1 polymer ?
#
loop_
_entity_poly.entity_id
_entity_poly.type
_entity_poly.pdbx_seq_one_letter_code
_entity_poly.pdbx_strand_id
1 'polypeptide(L)'
;MNHCIADGTSFWHFFNCWSEITRNNDSKLIVNKPPVLDRWFPEFVASPIHVQKHDVHDDEYDIPLLEERVFHFSKENIAHLKAKANSEYGNDDQNIICISSLQALLAHLWQSIIRCRCRCGTNADENFSFKLLIGARPRLQPHLPRGCFANE
;
A
#
# COMPACT_ATOMS: atom_id res chain seq x y z
N MET A 1 -6.18 5.41 14.30
CA MET A 1 -5.29 6.44 13.72
C MET A 1 -6.02 7.11 12.57
N ASN A 2 -5.96 8.43 12.44
CA ASN A 2 -6.64 9.13 11.35
C ASN A 2 -5.82 9.01 10.06
N HIS A 3 -6.37 8.36 9.04
CA HIS A 3 -5.72 8.18 7.73
C HIS A 3 -5.53 9.46 6.93
N CYS A 4 -6.00 10.62 7.38
CA CYS A 4 -5.65 11.92 6.81
C CYS A 4 -4.29 12.44 7.32
N ILE A 5 -3.80 11.90 8.43
CA ILE A 5 -2.61 12.39 9.13
C ILE A 5 -1.39 11.51 8.82
N ALA A 6 -1.57 10.19 8.72
CA ALA A 6 -0.47 9.24 8.65
C ALA A 6 -0.84 7.98 7.83
N ASP A 7 0.13 7.45 7.09
CA ASP A 7 -0.02 6.23 6.31
C ASP A 7 0.47 5.01 7.09
N GLY A 8 0.41 3.83 6.46
CA GLY A 8 0.89 2.59 7.07
C GLY A 8 2.38 2.65 7.44
N THR A 9 3.21 3.39 6.69
CA THR A 9 4.64 3.51 7.00
C THR A 9 4.85 4.33 8.27
N SER A 10 4.17 5.47 8.39
CA SER A 10 4.19 6.35 9.56
C SER A 10 3.63 5.64 10.80
N PHE A 11 2.57 4.84 10.65
CA PHE A 11 2.03 4.00 11.72
C PHE A 11 3.07 3.04 12.29
N TRP A 12 3.71 2.26 11.42
CA TRP A 12 4.73 1.29 11.85
C TRP A 12 5.93 1.98 12.48
N HIS A 13 6.32 3.14 11.96
CA HIS A 13 7.38 3.94 12.56
C HIS A 13 7.03 4.40 13.98
N PHE A 14 5.81 4.92 14.18
CA PHE A 14 5.31 5.29 15.51
C PHE A 14 5.31 4.09 16.47
N PHE A 15 4.77 2.96 16.02
CA PHE A 15 4.69 1.76 16.85
C PHE A 15 6.08 1.26 17.26
N ASN A 16 7.05 1.30 16.34
CA ASN A 16 8.45 0.96 16.63
C ASN A 16 9.07 1.92 17.65
N CYS A 17 8.88 3.24 17.48
CA CYS A 17 9.36 4.25 18.45
C CYS A 17 8.76 4.03 19.84
N TRP A 18 7.45 3.80 19.91
CA TRP A 18 6.77 3.51 21.16
C TRP A 18 7.32 2.24 21.82
N SER A 19 7.58 1.20 21.02
CA SER A 19 8.18 -0.05 21.47
C SER A 19 9.61 0.11 22.00
N GLU A 20 10.42 1.02 21.42
CA GLU A 20 11.73 1.38 21.96
C GLU A 20 11.61 2.08 23.31
N ILE A 21 10.68 3.05 23.42
CA ILE A 21 10.42 3.78 24.66
C ILE A 21 9.99 2.83 25.78
N THR A 22 9.10 1.89 25.52
CA THR A 22 8.60 0.97 26.56
C THR A 22 9.60 -0.08 26.99
N ARG A 23 10.58 -0.44 26.14
CA ARG A 23 11.66 -1.38 26.50
C ARG A 23 12.81 -0.71 27.24
N ASN A 24 13.08 0.56 26.94
CA ASN A 24 14.17 1.29 27.56
C ASN A 24 13.68 1.90 28.89
N ASN A 25 13.94 1.21 30.00
CA ASN A 25 13.70 1.72 31.37
C ASN A 25 14.59 2.92 31.76
N ASP A 26 15.42 3.40 30.84
CA ASP A 26 16.46 4.38 31.12
C ASP A 26 15.93 5.81 30.95
N SER A 27 16.37 6.69 31.86
CA SER A 27 15.90 8.08 32.02
C SER A 27 16.16 9.02 30.82
N LYS A 28 16.75 8.51 29.73
CA LYS A 28 16.95 9.23 28.47
C LYS A 28 16.12 8.55 27.38
N LEU A 29 14.95 9.13 27.11
CA LEU A 29 14.07 8.79 25.98
C LEU A 29 14.75 9.09 24.63
N ILE A 30 15.77 8.30 24.28
CA ILE A 30 16.46 8.42 23.00
C ILE A 30 15.77 7.47 22.02
N VAL A 31 14.94 8.04 21.15
CA VAL A 31 14.41 7.33 19.98
C VAL A 31 15.49 7.38 18.90
N ASN A 32 15.91 6.22 18.39
CA ASN A 32 17.03 6.14 17.43
C ASN A 32 16.75 6.92 16.14
N LYS A 33 15.48 7.00 15.74
CA LYS A 33 15.01 7.68 14.53
C LYS A 33 13.72 8.44 14.86
N PRO A 34 13.80 9.70 15.32
CA PRO A 34 12.61 10.49 15.55
C PRO A 34 11.87 10.74 14.22
N PRO A 35 10.52 10.79 14.23
CA PRO A 35 9.76 11.14 13.03
C PRO A 35 10.04 12.58 12.60
N VAL A 36 10.09 12.80 11.28
CA VAL A 36 10.15 14.14 10.69
C VAL A 36 8.71 14.66 10.60
N LEU A 37 8.44 15.73 11.33
CA LEU A 37 7.11 16.35 11.44
C LEU A 37 6.93 17.54 10.48
N ASP A 38 8.02 18.03 9.91
CA ASP A 38 7.97 19.09 8.91
C ASP A 38 7.23 18.61 7.67
N ARG A 39 6.13 19.28 7.36
CA ARG A 39 5.31 18.95 6.21
C ARG A 39 6.03 19.38 4.95
N TRP A 40 6.35 18.43 4.09
CA TRP A 40 6.94 18.75 2.80
C TRP A 40 5.88 19.29 1.84
N PHE A 41 6.25 20.32 1.08
CA PHE A 41 5.46 20.85 -0.02
C PHE A 41 6.38 21.03 -1.24
N PRO A 42 5.93 20.69 -2.46
CA PRO A 42 6.75 20.90 -3.65
C PRO A 42 6.96 22.40 -3.89
N GLU A 43 8.21 22.83 -4.02
CA GLU A 43 8.59 24.25 -4.23
C GLU A 43 8.05 24.84 -5.54
N PHE A 44 7.74 23.99 -6.51
CA PHE A 44 7.23 24.37 -7.83
C PHE A 44 5.70 24.52 -7.89
N VAL A 45 5.00 24.28 -6.77
CA VAL A 45 3.55 24.43 -6.70
C VAL A 45 3.22 25.69 -5.92
N ALA A 46 2.60 26.67 -6.58
CA ALA A 46 1.98 27.79 -5.90
C ALA A 46 0.87 27.23 -4.99
N SER A 47 1.11 27.27 -3.67
CA SER A 47 0.16 26.77 -2.68
C SER A 47 -1.11 27.64 -2.64
N PRO A 48 -2.31 27.08 -2.43
CA PRO A 48 -2.71 25.67 -2.52
C PRO A 48 -3.46 25.36 -3.84
N ILE A 49 -3.23 24.18 -4.41
CA ILE A 49 -4.07 23.64 -5.50
C ILE A 49 -5.47 23.39 -4.92
N HIS A 50 -6.47 24.08 -5.47
CA HIS A 50 -7.87 23.86 -5.10
C HIS A 50 -8.34 22.54 -5.72
N VAL A 51 -8.25 21.46 -4.95
CA VAL A 51 -8.90 20.21 -5.33
C VAL A 51 -10.39 20.39 -5.07
N GLN A 52 -11.19 20.47 -6.14
CA GLN A 52 -12.63 20.45 -6.01
C GLN A 52 -13.01 19.14 -5.34
N LYS A 53 -13.50 19.23 -4.09
CA LYS A 53 -14.19 18.11 -3.45
C LYS A 53 -15.43 17.89 -4.31
N HIS A 54 -15.40 16.86 -5.16
CA HIS A 54 -16.65 16.37 -5.71
C HIS A 54 -17.49 15.97 -4.52
N ASP A 55 -18.76 16.36 -4.52
CA ASP A 55 -19.74 15.87 -3.56
C ASP A 55 -19.80 14.35 -3.75
N VAL A 56 -18.94 13.66 -3.00
CA VAL A 56 -19.13 12.25 -2.71
C VAL A 56 -20.37 12.29 -1.85
N HIS A 57 -21.52 11.94 -2.45
CA HIS A 57 -22.64 11.51 -1.65
C HIS A 57 -22.07 10.47 -0.69
N ASP A 58 -22.06 10.78 0.60
CA ASP A 58 -22.07 9.74 1.64
C ASP A 58 -23.42 9.06 1.44
N ASP A 59 -23.50 8.25 0.39
CA ASP A 59 -24.51 7.22 0.29
C ASP A 59 -24.31 6.43 1.57
N GLU A 60 -25.31 6.46 2.43
CA GLU A 60 -25.41 5.63 3.62
C GLU A 60 -25.37 4.19 3.12
N TYR A 61 -24.15 3.72 2.91
CA TYR A 61 -23.87 2.42 2.33
C TYR A 61 -24.21 1.47 3.45
N ASP A 62 -25.37 0.80 3.36
CA ASP A 62 -25.66 -0.37 4.18
C ASP A 62 -24.51 -1.34 3.94
N ILE A 63 -23.55 -1.36 4.87
CA ILE A 63 -22.36 -2.20 4.78
C ILE A 63 -22.91 -3.63 4.84
N PRO A 64 -22.86 -4.40 3.73
CA PRO A 64 -23.31 -5.78 3.79
C PRO A 64 -22.45 -6.52 4.81
N LEU A 65 -23.02 -7.54 5.46
CA LEU A 65 -22.26 -8.34 6.41
C LEU A 65 -21.07 -8.99 5.68
N LEU A 66 -19.89 -8.43 5.88
CA LEU A 66 -18.65 -8.87 5.24
C LEU A 66 -18.01 -9.96 6.09
N GLU A 67 -17.72 -11.10 5.47
CA GLU A 67 -16.90 -12.12 6.11
C GLU A 67 -15.41 -11.83 5.86
N GLU A 68 -14.67 -11.66 6.94
CA GLU A 68 -13.21 -11.58 6.89
C GLU A 68 -12.60 -12.99 6.89
N ARG A 69 -11.58 -13.19 6.05
CA ARG A 69 -10.79 -14.42 5.99
C ARG A 69 -9.32 -14.08 5.79
N VAL A 70 -8.47 -14.78 6.56
CA VAL A 70 -7.02 -14.70 6.44
C VAL A 70 -6.52 -15.87 5.61
N PHE A 71 -5.81 -15.59 4.52
CA PHE A 71 -5.16 -16.60 3.69
C PHE A 71 -3.67 -16.62 3.98
N HIS A 72 -3.16 -17.76 4.41
CA HIS A 72 -1.73 -17.96 4.62
C HIS A 72 -1.05 -18.38 3.32
N PHE A 73 0.00 -17.65 2.93
CA PHE A 73 0.88 -18.02 1.83
C PHE A 73 2.27 -18.32 2.38
N SER A 74 2.72 -19.57 2.22
CA SER A 74 4.06 -19.95 2.62
C SER A 74 5.12 -19.29 1.74
N LYS A 75 6.36 -19.23 2.23
CA LYS A 75 7.49 -18.67 1.47
C LYS A 75 7.71 -19.44 0.16
N GLU A 76 7.54 -20.75 0.19
CA GLU A 76 7.68 -21.65 -0.96
C GLU A 76 6.61 -21.36 -2.01
N ASN A 77 5.35 -21.20 -1.58
CA ASN A 77 4.25 -20.84 -2.49
C ASN A 77 4.47 -19.46 -3.13
N ILE A 78 4.92 -18.47 -2.35
CA ILE A 78 5.24 -17.14 -2.88
C ILE A 78 6.40 -17.21 -3.89
N ALA A 79 7.44 -17.98 -3.58
CA ALA A 79 8.58 -18.17 -4.48
C ALA A 79 8.13 -18.85 -5.79
N HIS A 80 7.26 -19.86 -5.70
CA HIS A 80 6.69 -20.53 -6.86
C HIS A 80 5.83 -19.58 -7.72
N LEU A 81 4.95 -18.79 -7.10
CA LEU A 81 4.15 -17.77 -7.80
C LEU A 81 5.03 -16.75 -8.52
N LYS A 82 6.07 -16.25 -7.85
CA LYS A 82 7.04 -15.32 -8.44
C LYS A 82 7.78 -15.96 -9.61
N ALA A 83 8.28 -17.18 -9.45
CA ALA A 83 9.02 -17.89 -10.50
C ALA A 83 8.14 -18.09 -11.74
N LYS A 84 6.91 -18.56 -11.54
CA LYS A 84 5.92 -18.74 -12.61
C LYS A 84 5.62 -17.43 -13.36
N ALA A 85 5.38 -16.35 -12.64
CA ALA A 85 5.10 -15.05 -13.26
C ALA A 85 6.28 -14.56 -14.11
N ASN A 86 7.51 -14.71 -13.62
CA ASN A 86 8.71 -14.32 -14.36
C ASN A 86 9.00 -15.26 -15.55
N SER A 87 8.66 -16.55 -15.48
CA SER A 87 8.82 -17.44 -16.65
C SER A 87 7.84 -17.12 -17.78
N GLU A 88 6.62 -16.71 -17.44
CA GLU A 88 5.56 -16.41 -18.42
C GLU A 88 5.75 -15.04 -19.08
N TYR A 89 6.32 -14.05 -18.38
CA TYR A 89 6.36 -12.66 -18.85
C TYR A 89 7.76 -12.01 -18.86
N GLY A 90 8.76 -12.64 -18.23
CA GLY A 90 10.08 -12.06 -18.01
C GLY A 90 11.10 -12.27 -19.13
N ASN A 91 10.72 -12.85 -20.27
CA ASN A 91 11.61 -13.18 -21.37
C ASN A 91 11.05 -12.69 -22.72
N ASP A 92 11.10 -11.38 -22.94
CA ASP A 92 10.97 -10.81 -24.28
C ASP A 92 12.33 -10.19 -24.66
N ASP A 93 12.81 -10.46 -25.87
CA ASP A 93 14.22 -10.31 -26.30
C ASP A 93 14.77 -8.86 -26.21
N GLN A 94 13.95 -7.88 -25.83
CA GLN A 94 14.31 -6.47 -25.72
C GLN A 94 13.98 -5.80 -24.37
N ASN A 95 13.32 -6.49 -23.41
CA ASN A 95 12.99 -5.88 -22.12
C ASN A 95 12.85 -6.94 -20.99
N ILE A 96 13.79 -6.97 -20.06
CA ILE A 96 13.74 -7.87 -18.90
C ILE A 96 12.83 -7.26 -17.84
N ILE A 97 11.56 -7.65 -17.83
CA ILE A 97 10.60 -7.26 -16.79
C ILE A 97 10.72 -8.23 -15.61
N CYS A 98 11.24 -7.75 -14.48
CA CYS A 98 11.31 -8.54 -13.24
C CYS A 98 10.08 -8.30 -12.36
N ILE A 99 9.25 -9.34 -12.23
CA ILE A 99 8.05 -9.32 -11.39
C ILE A 99 8.44 -9.64 -9.94
N SER A 100 8.08 -8.74 -9.02
CA SER A 100 8.30 -8.92 -7.57
C SER A 100 7.33 -9.93 -6.95
N SER A 101 7.68 -10.44 -5.76
CA SER A 101 6.80 -11.35 -5.00
C SER A 101 5.44 -10.72 -4.68
N LEU A 102 5.42 -9.41 -4.38
CA LEU A 102 4.19 -8.68 -4.10
C LEU A 102 3.30 -8.61 -5.33
N GLN A 103 3.87 -8.25 -6.50
CA GLN A 103 3.12 -8.22 -7.75
C GLN A 103 2.56 -9.59 -8.13
N ALA A 104 3.37 -10.65 -8.04
CA ALA A 104 2.94 -12.01 -8.35
C ALA A 104 1.79 -12.48 -7.42
N LEU A 105 1.90 -12.19 -6.12
CA LEU A 105 0.87 -12.54 -5.15
C LEU A 105 -0.43 -11.76 -5.37
N LEU A 106 -0.36 -10.45 -5.58
CA LEU A 106 -1.54 -9.60 -5.83
C LEU A 106 -2.22 -9.99 -7.15
N ALA A 107 -1.45 -10.30 -8.20
CA ALA A 107 -2.01 -10.80 -9.45
C ALA A 107 -2.72 -12.14 -9.25
N HIS A 108 -2.14 -13.06 -8.48
CA HIS A 108 -2.76 -14.34 -8.17
C HIS A 108 -4.07 -14.18 -7.38
N LEU A 109 -4.09 -13.28 -6.39
CA LEU A 109 -5.28 -12.95 -5.62
C LEU A 109 -6.36 -12.34 -6.52
N TRP A 110 -5.99 -11.37 -7.36
CA TRP A 110 -6.89 -10.71 -8.31
C TRP A 110 -7.57 -11.71 -9.25
N GLN A 111 -6.77 -12.58 -9.89
CA GLN A 111 -7.30 -13.62 -10.75
C GLN A 111 -8.22 -14.59 -10.00
N SER A 112 -7.92 -14.90 -8.74
CA SER A 112 -8.74 -15.79 -7.93
C SER A 112 -10.09 -15.16 -7.58
N ILE A 113 -10.10 -13.87 -7.23
CA ILE A 113 -11.32 -13.11 -6.98
C ILE A 113 -12.20 -13.05 -8.23
N ILE A 114 -11.62 -12.70 -9.40
CA ILE A 114 -12.36 -12.67 -10.67
C ILE A 114 -12.95 -14.05 -10.97
N ARG A 115 -12.15 -15.12 -10.88
CA ARG A 115 -12.63 -16.49 -11.15
C ARG A 115 -13.79 -16.89 -10.24
N CYS A 116 -13.75 -16.52 -8.96
CA CYS A 116 -14.86 -16.79 -8.05
C CYS A 116 -16.11 -16.01 -8.45
N ARG A 117 -15.98 -14.72 -8.79
CA ARG A 117 -17.12 -13.88 -9.19
C ARG A 117 -17.77 -14.36 -10.48
N CYS A 118 -17.00 -14.65 -11.53
CA CYS A 118 -17.53 -15.18 -12.79
C CYS A 118 -18.30 -16.49 -12.60
N ARG A 119 -17.90 -17.35 -11.64
CA ARG A 119 -18.63 -18.58 -11.31
C ARG A 119 -19.94 -18.33 -10.57
N CYS A 120 -20.09 -17.21 -9.89
CA CYS A 120 -21.32 -16.79 -9.21
C CYS A 120 -22.33 -16.11 -10.14
N GLY A 121 -22.06 -16.06 -11.46
CA GLY A 121 -23.02 -15.58 -12.46
C GLY A 121 -22.94 -14.08 -12.76
N THR A 122 -21.85 -13.39 -12.41
CA THR A 122 -21.62 -12.01 -12.88
C THR A 122 -21.41 -11.96 -14.39
N ASN A 123 -21.99 -10.95 -15.05
CA ASN A 123 -21.89 -10.75 -16.50
C ASN A 123 -20.43 -10.54 -16.93
N ALA A 124 -20.08 -11.06 -18.11
CA ALA A 124 -18.73 -10.93 -18.67
C ALA A 124 -18.30 -9.47 -18.93
N ASP A 125 -19.27 -8.56 -19.06
CA ASP A 125 -19.05 -7.13 -19.34
C ASP A 125 -18.87 -6.27 -18.07
N GLU A 126 -18.81 -6.88 -16.89
CA GLU A 126 -18.62 -6.13 -15.65
C GLU A 126 -17.18 -5.62 -15.50
N ASN A 127 -17.03 -4.33 -15.22
CA ASN A 127 -15.72 -3.71 -15.00
C ASN A 127 -15.19 -4.04 -13.59
N PHE A 128 -13.99 -4.60 -13.54
CA PHE A 128 -13.30 -4.91 -12.28
C PHE A 128 -12.14 -3.93 -12.04
N SER A 129 -12.14 -3.25 -10.88
CA SER A 129 -11.03 -2.37 -10.47
C SER A 129 -10.22 -2.97 -9.32
N PHE A 130 -8.89 -2.96 -9.43
CA PHE A 130 -7.97 -3.32 -8.36
C PHE A 130 -7.18 -2.07 -7.92
N LYS A 131 -7.41 -1.59 -6.69
CA LYS A 131 -6.75 -0.40 -6.16
C LYS A 131 -5.59 -0.82 -5.26
N LEU A 132 -4.39 -0.31 -5.56
CA LEU A 132 -3.19 -0.56 -4.76
C LEU A 132 -2.61 0.78 -4.26
N LEU A 133 -2.39 0.87 -2.97
CA LEU A 133 -1.68 2.00 -2.37
C LEU A 133 -0.17 1.82 -2.59
N ILE A 134 0.48 2.87 -3.11
CA ILE A 134 1.91 2.88 -3.41
C ILE A 134 2.54 4.04 -2.65
N GLY A 135 3.61 3.78 -1.89
CA GLY A 135 4.32 4.85 -1.19
C GLY A 135 5.02 5.79 -2.18
N ALA A 136 4.78 7.11 -2.06
CA ALA A 136 5.35 8.09 -2.96
C ALA A 136 6.71 8.64 -2.52
N ARG A 137 7.08 8.53 -1.22
CA ARG A 137 8.33 9.08 -0.66
C ARG A 137 9.60 8.87 -1.52
N PRO A 138 9.93 7.65 -1.99
CA PRO A 138 11.12 7.43 -2.83
C PRO A 138 10.90 7.75 -4.32
N ARG A 139 9.71 8.22 -4.72
CA ARG A 139 9.33 8.55 -6.10
C ARG A 139 9.23 10.06 -6.34
N LEU A 140 9.16 10.85 -5.26
CA LEU A 140 9.13 12.31 -5.32
C LEU A 140 10.53 12.88 -5.58
N GLN A 141 10.60 14.04 -6.21
CA GLN A 141 11.84 14.80 -6.39
C GLN A 141 11.72 16.17 -5.70
N PRO A 142 12.54 16.46 -4.67
CA PRO A 142 13.52 15.57 -4.02
C PRO A 142 12.87 14.39 -3.28
N HIS A 143 13.62 13.30 -3.07
CA HIS A 143 13.13 12.16 -2.28
C HIS A 143 12.88 12.59 -0.84
N LEU A 144 11.81 12.08 -0.27
CA LEU A 144 11.47 12.40 1.11
C LEU A 144 12.22 11.55 2.12
N PRO A 145 12.47 12.10 3.32
CA PRO A 145 12.97 11.32 4.43
C PRO A 145 12.05 10.13 4.73
N ARG A 146 12.64 8.95 4.96
CA ARG A 146 11.87 7.76 5.36
C ARG A 146 11.07 7.95 6.66
N GLY A 147 11.48 8.90 7.50
CA GLY A 147 10.82 9.27 8.74
C GLY A 147 9.72 10.31 8.60
N CYS A 148 9.38 10.80 7.39
CA CYS A 148 8.29 11.75 7.20
C CYS A 148 6.97 11.13 7.66
N PHE A 149 6.31 11.81 8.60
CA PHE A 149 5.11 11.30 9.27
C PHE A 149 3.82 11.47 8.43
N ALA A 150 3.79 12.42 7.50
CA ALA A 150 2.62 12.70 6.69
C ALA A 150 2.32 11.59 5.66
N ASN A 151 1.07 11.56 5.17
CA ASN A 151 0.68 10.78 3.99
C ASN A 151 1.23 11.42 2.73
N GLU A 152 1.92 10.63 1.92
CA GLU A 152 2.48 11.06 0.62
C GLU A 152 2.45 9.94 -0.42
#